data_AF-A0A1Y3TN22-F1
#
_entry.id   AF-A0A1Y3TN22-F1
#
_cell.length_a   1.000
_cell.length_b   1.000
_cell.length_c   1.000
_cell.angle_alpha   90.00
_cell.angle_beta   90.00
_cell.angle_gamma   90.00
#
_symmetry.space_group_name_H-M   'P 1'
#
loop_
_entity.id
_entity.type
_entity.pdbx_description
1 polymer ?
#
loop_
_entity_poly.entity_id
_entity_poly.type
_entity_poly.pdbx_seq_one_letter_code
_entity_poly.pdbx_strand_id
1 'polypeptide(L)'
;MMDYNRWLNYEFSSGSETGNDYLQFQRQMRNDLKRMCRKNNLELYSFNKNHYEFSAVLNSGNEYIYISISDVRFFRNEWYDHVLIRTMKHLMDWQGGQNQYVKWEDTVKTARKLIDRKRRLKSISNEERII
;
A
#
# COMPACT_ATOMS: atom_id res chain seq x y z
N MET A 1 -10.36 3.74 -14.06
CA MET A 1 -10.40 3.97 -12.59
C MET A 1 -11.14 2.78 -12.01
N MET A 2 -10.71 2.21 -10.88
CA MET A 2 -11.49 1.15 -10.25
C MET A 2 -12.82 1.72 -9.77
N ASP A 3 -13.90 0.99 -10.02
CA ASP A 3 -15.20 1.30 -9.43
C ASP A 3 -15.27 0.62 -8.06
N TYR A 4 -15.08 1.40 -6.99
CA TYR A 4 -15.05 0.86 -5.63
C TYR A 4 -16.42 0.33 -5.18
N ASN A 5 -17.52 0.93 -5.68
CA ASN A 5 -18.89 0.55 -5.29
C ASN A 5 -19.21 -0.89 -5.66
N ARG A 6 -18.58 -1.42 -6.71
CA ARG A 6 -18.71 -2.83 -7.10
C ARG A 6 -18.23 -3.81 -6.01
N TRP A 7 -17.23 -3.43 -5.23
CA TRP A 7 -16.55 -4.32 -4.28
C TRP A 7 -16.83 -3.97 -2.82
N LEU A 8 -17.33 -2.76 -2.56
CA LEU A 8 -17.83 -2.41 -1.23
C LEU A 8 -19.02 -3.30 -0.87
N ASN A 9 -18.98 -3.88 0.32
CA ASN A 9 -19.95 -4.85 0.83
C ASN A 9 -20.06 -6.15 0.01
N TYR A 10 -19.20 -6.37 -0.98
CA TYR A 10 -19.16 -7.60 -1.75
C TYR A 10 -18.66 -8.76 -0.88
N GLU A 11 -19.37 -9.88 -0.92
CA GLU A 11 -18.97 -11.12 -0.25
C GLU A 11 -18.13 -11.97 -1.20
N PHE A 12 -16.84 -12.07 -0.89
CA PHE A 12 -15.91 -12.85 -1.70
C PHE A 12 -16.13 -14.34 -1.51
N SER A 13 -15.96 -15.09 -2.60
CA SER A 13 -15.89 -16.54 -2.55
C SER A 13 -14.80 -17.00 -1.57
N SER A 14 -14.93 -18.23 -1.07
CA SER A 14 -14.01 -18.79 -0.09
C SER A 14 -13.64 -20.22 -0.44
N GLY A 15 -12.41 -20.62 -0.12
CA GLY A 15 -11.92 -21.98 -0.33
C GLY A 15 -10.45 -22.09 0.07
N SER A 16 -9.86 -23.27 -0.20
CA SER A 16 -8.42 -23.50 -0.10
C SER A 16 -7.62 -22.80 -1.20
N GLU A 17 -8.31 -22.37 -2.27
CA GLU A 17 -7.76 -21.60 -3.37
C GLU A 17 -8.46 -20.24 -3.50
N THR A 18 -7.76 -19.28 -4.09
CA THR A 18 -8.34 -17.97 -4.41
C THR A 18 -9.37 -18.09 -5.53
N GLY A 19 -10.58 -17.61 -5.27
CA GLY A 19 -11.64 -17.57 -6.25
C GLY A 19 -11.43 -16.49 -7.32
N ASN A 20 -12.14 -16.67 -8.43
CA ASN A 20 -12.03 -15.79 -9.60
C ASN A 20 -12.44 -14.34 -9.30
N ASP A 21 -13.36 -14.12 -8.38
CA ASP A 21 -13.77 -12.79 -7.94
C ASP A 21 -12.63 -12.05 -7.23
N TYR A 22 -11.93 -12.70 -6.30
CA TYR A 22 -10.75 -12.13 -5.66
C TYR A 22 -9.63 -11.85 -6.67
N LEU A 23 -9.37 -12.77 -7.61
CA LEU A 23 -8.37 -12.55 -8.66
C LEU A 23 -8.71 -11.34 -9.55
N GLN A 24 -10.00 -11.13 -9.86
CA GLN A 24 -10.46 -9.95 -10.58
C GLN A 24 -10.28 -8.68 -9.76
N PHE A 25 -10.73 -8.68 -8.50
CA PHE A 25 -10.59 -7.57 -7.56
C PHE A 25 -9.12 -7.16 -7.40
N GLN A 26 -8.25 -8.11 -7.07
CA GLN A 26 -6.82 -7.88 -6.89
C GLN A 26 -6.16 -7.30 -8.15
N ARG A 27 -6.52 -7.79 -9.34
CA ARG A 27 -6.01 -7.25 -10.61
C ARG A 27 -6.43 -5.79 -10.79
N GLN A 28 -7.69 -5.46 -10.46
CA GLN A 28 -8.18 -4.08 -10.51
C GLN A 28 -7.44 -3.20 -9.50
N MET A 29 -7.30 -3.64 -8.24
CA MET A 29 -6.55 -2.95 -7.19
C MET A 29 -5.10 -2.68 -7.60
N ARG A 30 -4.39 -3.67 -8.15
CA ARG A 30 -3.02 -3.48 -8.66
C ARG A 30 -2.94 -2.41 -9.74
N ASN A 31 -3.87 -2.42 -10.70
CA ASN A 31 -3.91 -1.41 -11.77
C ASN A 31 -4.27 -0.02 -11.22
N ASP A 32 -5.14 0.02 -10.22
CA ASP A 32 -5.52 1.23 -9.50
C ASP A 32 -4.33 1.86 -8.79
N LEU A 33 -3.61 1.04 -8.02
CA LEU A 33 -2.39 1.42 -7.31
C LEU A 33 -1.31 1.93 -8.27
N LYS A 34 -1.03 1.22 -9.36
CA LYS A 34 -0.08 1.67 -10.40
C LYS A 34 -0.44 3.05 -10.94
N ARG A 35 -1.73 3.32 -11.19
CA ARG A 35 -2.20 4.62 -11.67
C ARG A 35 -1.99 5.70 -10.60
N MET A 36 -2.34 5.42 -9.34
CA MET A 36 -2.13 6.36 -8.24
C MET A 36 -0.64 6.67 -8.03
N CYS A 37 0.23 5.67 -8.11
CA CYS A 37 1.70 5.83 -8.07
C CYS A 37 2.19 6.82 -9.12
N ARG A 38 1.82 6.61 -10.40
CA ARG A 38 2.20 7.51 -11.50
C ARG A 38 1.76 8.96 -11.26
N LYS A 39 0.55 9.16 -10.75
CA LYS A 39 0.02 10.50 -10.43
C LYS A 39 0.77 11.22 -9.31
N ASN A 40 1.51 10.50 -8.47
CA ASN A 40 2.21 11.05 -7.31
C ASN A 40 3.74 10.94 -7.42
N ASN A 41 4.27 10.64 -8.61
CA ASN A 41 5.71 10.40 -8.84
C ASN A 41 6.28 9.27 -7.96
N LEU A 42 5.49 8.23 -7.68
CA LEU A 42 5.95 6.98 -7.08
C LEU A 42 5.93 5.86 -8.13
N GLU A 43 6.64 4.79 -7.82
CA GLU A 43 6.58 3.53 -8.56
C GLU A 43 5.97 2.43 -7.68
N LEU A 44 5.30 1.46 -8.33
CA LEU A 44 4.92 0.21 -7.69
C LEU A 44 6.10 -0.75 -7.83
N TYR A 45 6.93 -0.85 -6.80
CA TYR A 45 8.15 -1.66 -6.78
C TYR A 45 7.85 -3.16 -6.81
N SER A 46 6.97 -3.62 -5.92
CA SER A 46 6.56 -5.03 -5.85
C SER A 46 5.10 -5.17 -5.45
N PHE A 47 4.49 -6.31 -5.80
CA PHE A 47 3.09 -6.62 -5.48
C PHE A 47 2.96 -8.13 -5.20
N ASN A 48 2.66 -8.47 -3.95
CA ASN A 48 2.54 -9.83 -3.45
C ASN A 48 1.05 -10.17 -3.30
N LYS A 49 0.59 -11.12 -4.11
CA LYS A 49 -0.83 -11.39 -4.32
C LYS A 49 -1.55 -12.03 -3.13
N ASN A 50 -0.88 -12.89 -2.35
CA ASN A 50 -1.40 -13.67 -1.21
C ASN A 50 -2.82 -14.27 -1.40
N HIS A 51 -3.32 -14.92 -0.35
CA HIS A 51 -4.61 -15.64 -0.37
C HIS A 51 -5.71 -14.75 0.23
N TYR A 52 -6.50 -14.10 -0.63
CA TYR A 52 -7.56 -13.13 -0.27
C TYR A 52 -7.12 -11.84 0.44
N GLU A 53 -5.83 -11.62 0.58
CA GLU A 53 -5.20 -10.37 1.00
C GLU A 53 -4.04 -10.06 0.04
N PHE A 54 -3.48 -8.86 0.06
CA PHE A 54 -2.23 -8.61 -0.66
C PHE A 54 -1.36 -7.58 0.06
N SER A 55 -0.08 -7.56 -0.28
CA SER A 55 0.84 -6.50 0.10
C SER A 55 1.61 -5.96 -1.09
N ALA A 56 2.14 -4.75 -0.97
CA ALA A 56 2.95 -4.13 -2.00
C ALA A 56 4.02 -3.22 -1.40
N VAL A 57 5.06 -3.00 -2.17
CA VAL A 57 6.07 -1.98 -1.88
C VAL A 57 5.99 -0.89 -2.93
N LEU A 58 5.89 0.35 -2.47
CA LEU A 58 6.00 1.54 -3.29
C LEU A 58 7.38 2.17 -3.06
N ASN A 59 7.93 2.83 -4.07
CA ASN A 59 9.19 3.54 -3.91
C ASN A 59 9.24 4.89 -4.63
N SER A 60 10.20 5.70 -4.19
CA SER A 60 10.67 6.90 -4.89
C SER A 60 12.18 7.00 -4.66
N GLY A 61 12.96 6.60 -5.66
CA GLY A 61 14.40 6.37 -5.49
C GLY A 61 14.63 5.30 -4.41
N ASN A 62 15.47 5.62 -3.42
CA ASN A 62 15.85 4.71 -2.31
C ASN A 62 14.92 4.78 -1.09
N GLU A 63 13.75 5.41 -1.21
CA GLU A 63 12.76 5.47 -0.14
C GLU A 63 11.60 4.51 -0.45
N TYR A 64 11.27 3.67 0.51
CA TYR A 64 10.33 2.56 0.35
C TYR A 64 9.18 2.67 1.36
N ILE A 65 7.98 2.33 0.89
CA ILE A 65 6.74 2.29 1.68
C ILE A 65 6.12 0.91 1.50
N TYR A 66 5.81 0.26 2.62
CA TYR A 66 5.03 -0.96 2.66
C TYR A 66 3.54 -0.62 2.74
N ILE A 67 2.72 -1.35 1.98
CA ILE A 67 1.27 -1.34 2.12
C ILE A 67 0.72 -2.76 2.21
N SER A 68 -0.37 -2.96 2.93
CA SER A 68 -1.14 -4.21 2.91
C SER A 68 -2.62 -3.97 3.16
N ILE A 69 -3.44 -4.87 2.63
CA ILE A 69 -4.85 -4.98 2.99
C ILE A 69 -5.08 -6.24 3.81
N SER A 70 -6.09 -6.21 4.69
CA SER A 70 -6.58 -7.40 5.40
C SER A 70 -7.26 -8.39 4.43
N ASP A 71 -7.42 -9.65 4.87
CA ASP A 71 -8.15 -10.67 4.11
C ASP A 71 -9.61 -10.26 3.88
N VAL A 72 -10.00 -10.10 2.62
CA VAL A 72 -11.30 -9.55 2.23
C VAL A 72 -12.49 -10.43 2.63
N ARG A 73 -12.26 -11.70 3.01
CA ARG A 73 -13.32 -12.62 3.45
C ARG A 73 -13.76 -12.35 4.88
N PHE A 74 -12.83 -11.95 5.73
CA PHE A 74 -13.07 -11.80 7.18
C PHE A 74 -13.22 -10.34 7.60
N PHE A 75 -12.59 -9.44 6.85
CA PHE A 75 -12.52 -8.01 7.18
C PHE A 75 -13.29 -7.19 6.14
N ARG A 76 -14.60 -7.12 6.33
CA ARG A 76 -15.51 -6.43 5.40
C ARG A 76 -15.09 -4.96 5.25
N ASN A 77 -14.87 -4.54 4.01
CA ASN A 77 -14.48 -3.17 3.61
C ASN A 77 -13.13 -2.65 4.12
N GLU A 78 -12.39 -3.39 4.96
CA GLU A 78 -11.06 -2.95 5.45
C GLU A 78 -10.04 -2.77 4.32
N TRP A 79 -10.20 -3.50 3.22
CA TRP A 79 -9.39 -3.27 2.02
C TRP A 79 -9.52 -1.85 1.45
N TYR A 80 -10.61 -1.14 1.79
CA TYR A 80 -10.90 0.22 1.36
C TYR A 80 -10.68 1.25 2.45
N ASP A 81 -11.11 1.04 3.70
CA ASP A 81 -11.06 2.06 4.76
C ASP A 81 -9.92 1.87 5.79
N HIS A 82 -9.24 0.72 5.77
CA HIS A 82 -8.26 0.34 6.78
C HIS A 82 -6.98 -0.24 6.17
N VAL A 83 -6.43 0.42 5.15
CA VAL A 83 -5.21 -0.01 4.46
C VAL A 83 -4.00 0.33 5.31
N LEU A 84 -3.21 -0.69 5.67
CA LEU A 84 -1.95 -0.50 6.38
C LEU A 84 -0.95 0.21 5.46
N ILE A 85 -0.30 1.25 5.98
CA ILE A 85 0.82 1.94 5.35
C ILE A 85 1.92 2.23 6.37
N ARG A 86 3.18 1.96 6.00
CA ARG A 86 4.35 2.28 6.85
C ARG A 86 5.62 2.46 6.04
N THR A 87 6.56 3.22 6.59
CA THR A 87 7.90 3.40 5.99
C THR A 87 8.74 2.14 6.13
N MET A 88 9.63 1.88 5.18
CA MET A 88 10.68 0.86 5.27
C MET A 88 12.06 1.53 5.25
N LYS A 89 13.03 1.00 6.02
CA LYS A 89 14.43 1.43 6.01
C LYS A 89 15.17 0.93 4.77
N HIS A 90 14.91 -0.30 4.37
CA HIS A 90 15.42 -0.98 3.18
C HIS A 90 14.39 -2.01 2.68
N LEU A 91 14.63 -2.65 1.53
CA LEU A 91 13.68 -3.55 0.87
C LEU A 91 13.20 -4.74 1.72
N MET A 92 14.02 -5.21 2.67
CA MET A 92 13.68 -6.32 3.58
C MET A 92 13.25 -5.87 4.98
N ASP A 93 12.94 -4.59 5.17
CA ASP A 93 12.51 -4.07 6.48
C ASP A 93 11.01 -4.33 6.68
N TRP A 94 10.70 -5.54 7.14
CA TRP A 94 9.32 -5.97 7.43
C TRP A 94 8.81 -5.52 8.80
N GLN A 95 9.67 -4.92 9.63
CA GLN A 95 9.26 -4.25 10.87
C GLN A 95 8.76 -2.83 10.54
N GLY A 96 9.48 -2.14 9.67
CA GLY A 96 9.13 -0.81 9.19
C GLY A 96 9.11 0.25 10.29
N GLY A 97 8.52 1.40 9.95
CA GLY A 97 8.15 2.42 10.92
C GLY A 97 6.80 2.14 11.57
N GLN A 98 6.23 3.15 12.23
CA GLN A 98 4.91 3.06 12.83
C GLN A 98 3.82 2.74 11.80
N ASN A 99 2.91 1.83 12.17
CA ASN A 99 1.72 1.53 11.41
C ASN A 99 0.81 2.75 11.34
N GLN A 100 0.31 3.03 10.14
CA GLN A 100 -0.78 3.98 9.89
C GLN A 100 -1.84 3.27 9.05
N TYR A 101 -3.09 3.67 9.24
CA TYR A 101 -4.22 3.12 8.50
C TYR A 101 -4.93 4.24 7.77
N VAL A 102 -5.17 4.03 6.49
CA VAL A 102 -5.76 5.05 5.60
C VAL A 102 -6.77 4.41 4.67
N LYS A 103 -7.61 5.26 4.06
CA LYS A 103 -8.43 4.83 2.94
C LYS A 103 -7.57 4.48 1.73
N TRP A 104 -8.03 3.52 0.93
CA TRP A 104 -7.36 3.06 -0.28
C TRP A 104 -7.02 4.21 -1.23
N GLU A 105 -7.96 5.13 -1.44
CA GLU A 105 -7.79 6.31 -2.30
C GLU A 105 -6.69 7.28 -1.83
N ASP A 106 -6.41 7.31 -0.53
CA ASP A 106 -5.39 8.16 0.09
C ASP A 106 -4.02 7.48 0.21
N THR A 107 -3.94 6.17 -0.05
CA THR A 107 -2.73 5.34 0.17
C THR A 107 -1.48 5.97 -0.44
N VAL A 108 -1.51 6.28 -1.74
CA VAL A 108 -0.31 6.78 -2.43
C VAL A 108 0.00 8.22 -2.07
N LYS A 109 -1.01 9.06 -1.82
CA LYS A 109 -0.83 10.43 -1.35
C LYS A 109 -0.16 10.44 0.03
N THR A 110 -0.57 9.53 0.91
CA THR A 110 0.05 9.34 2.22
C THR A 110 1.47 8.78 2.08
N ALA A 111 1.71 7.82 1.19
CA ALA A 111 3.04 7.30 0.88
C ALA A 111 4.01 8.43 0.48
N ARG A 112 3.58 9.33 -0.39
CA ARG A 112 4.34 10.52 -0.80
C ARG A 112 4.70 11.39 0.41
N LYS A 113 3.73 11.75 1.24
CA LYS A 113 3.95 12.56 2.46
C LYS A 113 4.95 11.91 3.42
N LEU A 114 4.89 10.59 3.59
CA LEU A 114 5.82 9.86 4.46
C LEU A 114 7.25 9.89 3.92
N ILE A 115 7.42 9.69 2.60
CA ILE A 115 8.72 9.79 1.94
C ILE A 115 9.30 11.19 2.09
N ASP A 116 8.50 12.22 1.81
CA ASP A 116 8.97 13.61 1.86
C ASP A 116 9.35 14.02 3.30
N ARG A 117 8.55 13.62 4.29
CA ARG A 117 8.88 13.79 5.71
C ARG A 117 10.19 13.10 6.08
N LYS A 118 10.39 11.85 5.65
CA LYS A 118 11.61 11.08 5.93
C LYS A 118 12.85 11.73 5.32
N ARG A 119 12.76 12.22 4.08
CA ARG A 119 13.85 12.96 3.41
C ARG A 119 14.22 14.24 4.15
N ARG A 120 13.22 15.03 4.57
CA ARG A 120 13.43 16.25 5.36
C ARG A 120 14.13 15.98 6.70
N LEU A 121 13.74 14.91 7.41
CA LEU A 121 14.38 14.56 8.68
C LEU A 121 15.84 14.12 8.48
N LYS A 122 16.13 13.39 7.38
CA LYS A 122 17.51 13.00 7.03
C LYS A 122 18.39 14.22 6.72
N SER A 123 17.87 15.22 5.99
CA SER A 123 18.65 16.42 5.67
C SER A 123 19.03 17.20 6.92
N ILE A 124 18.07 17.45 7.83
CA ILE A 124 18.31 18.12 9.12
C ILE A 124 19.38 17.37 9.94
N SER A 125 19.24 16.05 10.07
CA SER A 125 20.20 15.24 10.84
C SER A 125 21.62 15.22 10.25
N ASN A 126 21.76 15.46 8.94
CA ASN A 126 23.06 15.55 8.30
C ASN A 126 23.69 16.93 8.50
N GLU A 127 22.89 18.00 8.48
CA GLU A 127 23.34 19.37 8.79
C GLU A 127 23.86 19.47 10.23
N GLU A 128 23.15 18.88 11.20
CA GLU A 128 23.57 18.85 12.61
C GLU A 128 24.88 18.07 12.86
N ARG A 129 25.28 17.17 11.96
CA ARG A 129 26.54 16.40 12.08
C ARG A 129 27.76 17.11 11.51
N ILE A 130 27.56 18.21 10.77
CA ILE A 130 28.63 18.98 10.12
C ILE A 130 29.05 20.18 11.00
N ILE A 131 28.26 20.50 12.03
CA ILE A 131 28.53 21.54 13.04
C ILE A 131 29.21 20.89 14.25
#